data_AF-A0A9P6CUH4-F1
#
_entry.id   AF-A0A9P6CUH4-F1
#
_cell.length_a   1.000
_cell.length_b   1.000
_cell.length_c   1.000
_cell.angle_alpha   90.00
_cell.angle_beta   90.00
_cell.angle_gamma   90.00
#
_symmetry.space_group_name_H-M   'P 1'
#
loop_
_entity.id
_entity.type
_entity.pdbx_description
1 polymer ?
#
loop_
_entity_poly.entity_id
_entity_poly.type
_entity_poly.pdbx_seq_one_letter_code
_entity_poly.pdbx_strand_id
1 'polypeptide(L)'
;MSQSIIASCSDEVISWAATDEAKAHFESSDVNEPVNSFTVAELFKIPDGLSPAWQQFFSKVAKFHEKQCATNPFERKLLVNRSQFMEATGRTEIEMVMHAIILKENGNLEFKKGDVAKAALRYHFAVITFATPDVLNNLAACHLKLHKYDKAEDLATRALEMDMFTNPASIAKAYYRRASARLHMAKFKEAKEDAIAAIRLHTALNSSTEELLVQIQSIHERVSSPDEIQSYLNEQPQCTTNIFSEPEKENIKYVFASACIAVPLSLQALVRTQTSPPSY
;
A
#
# COMPACT_ATOMS: atom_id res chain seq x y z
N MET A 1 -9.22 -2.04 -19.46
CA MET A 1 -8.63 -3.40 -19.49
C MET A 1 -9.76 -4.42 -19.35
N SER A 2 -9.77 -5.49 -20.14
CA SER A 2 -10.83 -6.53 -20.07
C SER A 2 -10.64 -7.40 -18.82
N GLN A 3 -11.74 -7.76 -18.16
CA GLN A 3 -11.74 -8.54 -16.91
C GLN A 3 -11.10 -9.94 -17.06
N SER A 4 -11.07 -10.50 -18.27
CA SER A 4 -10.47 -11.82 -18.56
C SER A 4 -8.94 -11.83 -18.48
N ILE A 5 -8.28 -10.76 -18.92
CA ILE A 5 -6.82 -10.62 -18.89
C ILE A 5 -6.33 -10.52 -17.45
N ILE A 6 -7.10 -9.83 -16.60
CA ILE A 6 -6.80 -9.57 -15.20
C ILE A 6 -6.84 -10.86 -14.36
N ALA A 7 -7.73 -11.81 -14.69
CA ALA A 7 -7.90 -13.07 -13.97
C ALA A 7 -6.83 -14.13 -14.34
N SER A 8 -6.52 -14.28 -15.63
CA SER A 8 -5.55 -15.26 -16.14
C SER A 8 -4.12 -15.03 -15.60
N CYS A 9 -3.72 -13.77 -15.40
CA CYS A 9 -2.42 -13.44 -14.81
C CYS A 9 -2.27 -13.87 -13.35
N SER A 10 -3.36 -14.23 -12.67
CA SER A 10 -3.32 -14.48 -11.24
C SER A 10 -3.11 -15.95 -10.85
N ASP A 11 -3.46 -16.90 -11.72
CA ASP A 11 -3.44 -18.34 -11.42
C ASP A 11 -2.08 -18.99 -11.77
N GLU A 12 -1.44 -18.60 -12.88
CA GLU A 12 -0.09 -19.10 -13.26
C GLU A 12 1.01 -18.63 -12.28
N VAL A 13 0.78 -17.50 -11.65
CA VAL A 13 1.71 -16.79 -10.77
C VAL A 13 1.80 -17.43 -9.38
N ILE A 14 0.67 -17.86 -8.84
CA ILE A 14 0.61 -18.59 -7.57
C ILE A 14 1.27 -19.97 -7.73
N SER A 15 1.19 -20.56 -8.92
CA SER A 15 1.77 -21.86 -9.25
C SER A 15 3.31 -21.83 -9.26
N TRP A 16 3.96 -20.82 -9.85
CA TRP A 16 5.43 -20.74 -9.90
C TRP A 16 6.06 -20.33 -8.56
N ALA A 17 5.43 -19.43 -7.81
CA ALA A 17 5.95 -19.04 -6.50
C ALA A 17 5.91 -20.16 -5.45
N ALA A 18 5.24 -21.27 -5.76
CA ALA A 18 5.22 -22.48 -4.95
C ALA A 18 6.34 -23.47 -5.32
N THR A 19 7.25 -23.16 -6.27
CA THR A 19 8.32 -24.09 -6.69
C THR A 19 9.55 -24.01 -5.79
N ASP A 20 10.21 -25.17 -5.62
CA ASP A 20 11.45 -25.29 -4.87
C ASP A 20 12.64 -24.57 -5.57
N GLU A 21 12.57 -24.35 -6.89
CA GLU A 21 13.61 -23.58 -7.60
C GLU A 21 13.59 -22.09 -7.26
N ALA A 22 12.38 -21.49 -7.13
CA ALA A 22 12.25 -20.11 -6.71
C ALA A 22 12.75 -19.94 -5.26
N LYS A 23 12.40 -20.89 -4.37
CA LYS A 23 12.89 -20.98 -2.99
C LYS A 23 14.42 -20.98 -2.90
N ALA A 24 15.09 -21.87 -3.64
CA ALA A 24 16.53 -22.04 -3.59
C ALA A 24 17.31 -20.80 -4.09
N HIS A 25 16.83 -20.14 -5.15
CA HIS A 25 17.47 -18.93 -5.70
C HIS A 25 17.51 -17.77 -4.67
N PHE A 26 16.45 -17.59 -3.88
CA PHE A 26 16.36 -16.52 -2.87
C PHE A 26 17.03 -16.86 -1.53
N GLU A 27 17.07 -18.13 -1.13
CA GLU A 27 17.85 -18.58 0.04
C GLU A 27 19.35 -18.43 -0.21
N SER A 28 19.82 -18.65 -1.45
CA SER A 28 21.20 -18.33 -1.84
C SER A 28 21.49 -16.82 -1.97
N SER A 29 20.44 -16.00 -2.01
CA SER A 29 20.52 -14.53 -2.13
C SER A 29 20.45 -13.80 -0.78
N ASP A 30 20.58 -14.50 0.37
CA ASP A 30 21.05 -13.85 1.61
C ASP A 30 22.53 -13.46 1.43
N VAL A 31 22.74 -12.52 0.52
CA VAL A 31 24.03 -11.92 0.27
C VAL A 31 24.33 -11.05 1.49
N ASN A 32 25.39 -11.39 2.22
CA ASN A 32 26.03 -10.56 3.24
C ASN A 32 26.63 -9.26 2.67
N GLU A 33 26.06 -8.71 1.60
CA GLU A 33 26.43 -7.38 1.15
C GLU A 33 25.85 -6.36 2.14
N PRO A 34 26.65 -5.36 2.54
CA PRO A 34 26.16 -4.35 3.47
C PRO A 34 24.97 -3.66 2.83
N VAL A 35 23.77 -3.82 3.41
CA VAL A 35 22.47 -3.23 3.01
C VAL A 35 22.52 -1.70 2.75
N ASN A 36 23.62 -1.05 3.15
CA ASN A 36 23.91 0.36 2.99
C ASN A 36 24.80 0.72 1.78
N SER A 37 25.16 -0.23 0.90
CA SER A 37 26.02 0.04 -0.26
C SER A 37 25.38 0.93 -1.32
N PHE A 38 24.05 0.93 -1.44
CA PHE A 38 23.30 1.73 -2.41
C PHE A 38 22.45 2.80 -1.72
N THR A 39 22.36 3.99 -2.32
CA THR A 39 21.35 4.99 -2.00
C THR A 39 19.95 4.50 -2.39
N VAL A 40 18.90 5.04 -1.78
CA VAL A 40 17.52 4.65 -2.14
C VAL A 40 17.22 4.97 -3.60
N ALA A 41 17.71 6.10 -4.12
CA ALA A 41 17.56 6.48 -5.51
C ALA A 41 18.18 5.43 -6.47
N GLU A 42 19.36 4.89 -6.14
CA GLU A 42 20.02 3.84 -6.95
C GLU A 42 19.26 2.51 -6.96
N LEU A 43 18.44 2.24 -5.95
CA LEU A 43 17.59 1.04 -5.92
C LEU A 43 16.43 1.12 -6.93
N PHE A 44 16.04 2.33 -7.33
CA PHE A 44 15.09 2.56 -8.41
C PHE A 44 15.84 2.69 -9.74
N LYS A 45 15.80 1.64 -10.58
CA LYS A 45 16.52 1.58 -11.87
C LYS A 45 15.77 2.36 -12.95
N ILE A 46 15.75 3.68 -12.80
CA ILE A 46 14.99 4.61 -13.65
C ILE A 46 15.66 4.71 -15.03
N PRO A 47 14.94 4.42 -16.14
CA PRO A 47 15.49 4.57 -17.49
C PRO A 47 15.91 6.00 -17.84
N ASP A 48 16.93 6.13 -18.70
CA ASP A 48 17.29 7.41 -19.30
C ASP A 48 16.23 7.90 -20.30
N GLY A 49 16.21 9.21 -20.56
CA GLY A 49 15.36 9.80 -21.60
C GLY A 49 13.87 9.89 -21.25
N LEU A 50 13.50 9.66 -19.97
CA LEU A 50 12.12 9.86 -19.51
C LEU A 50 11.68 11.32 -19.61
N SER A 51 10.37 11.52 -19.81
CA SER A 51 9.77 12.85 -19.78
C SER A 51 9.96 13.52 -18.41
N PRO A 52 9.96 14.87 -18.33
CA PRO A 52 10.08 15.57 -17.05
C PRO A 52 9.04 15.15 -15.99
N ALA A 53 7.84 14.77 -16.44
CA ALA A 53 6.78 14.28 -15.55
C ALA A 53 7.15 12.95 -14.88
N TRP A 54 7.74 12.01 -15.64
CA TRP A 54 8.22 10.74 -15.10
C TRP A 54 9.43 10.93 -14.17
N GLN A 55 10.35 11.83 -14.52
CA GLN A 55 11.48 12.17 -13.65
C GLN A 55 11.01 12.74 -12.30
N GLN A 56 10.04 13.67 -12.33
CA GLN A 56 9.44 14.24 -11.12
C GLN A 56 8.71 13.17 -10.29
N PHE A 57 7.97 12.27 -10.95
CA PHE A 57 7.28 11.15 -10.30
C PHE A 57 8.26 10.27 -9.52
N PHE A 58 9.33 9.78 -10.16
CA PHE A 58 10.30 8.93 -9.50
C PHE A 58 11.12 9.66 -8.44
N SER A 59 11.39 10.96 -8.62
CA SER A 59 12.04 11.78 -7.58
C SER A 59 11.19 11.85 -6.30
N LYS A 60 9.87 12.01 -6.42
CA LYS A 60 8.96 11.98 -5.26
C LYS A 60 8.94 10.59 -4.59
N VAL A 61 8.89 9.52 -5.38
CA VAL A 61 8.92 8.13 -4.89
C VAL A 61 10.22 7.85 -4.12
N ALA A 62 11.37 8.22 -4.67
CA ALA A 62 12.66 8.02 -4.02
C ALA A 62 12.73 8.76 -2.67
N LYS A 63 12.33 10.05 -2.63
CA LYS A 63 12.28 10.83 -1.38
C LYS A 63 11.36 10.23 -0.32
N PHE A 64 10.19 9.72 -0.74
CA PHE A 64 9.28 9.03 0.16
C PHE A 64 9.98 7.80 0.77
N HIS A 65 10.58 6.95 -0.04
CA HIS A 65 11.27 5.76 0.43
C HIS A 65 12.54 6.05 1.24
N GLU A 66 13.27 7.13 0.97
CA GLU A 66 14.38 7.60 1.81
C GLU A 66 13.91 7.86 3.25
N LYS A 67 12.78 8.57 3.40
CA LYS A 67 12.18 8.82 4.70
C LYS A 67 11.73 7.52 5.38
N GLN A 68 11.08 6.61 4.66
CA GLN A 68 10.64 5.32 5.22
C GLN A 68 11.82 4.43 5.64
N CYS A 69 12.90 4.40 4.84
CA CYS A 69 14.10 3.63 5.17
C CYS A 69 14.86 4.21 6.38
N ALA A 70 14.77 5.53 6.60
CA ALA A 70 15.37 6.17 7.77
C ALA A 70 14.65 5.82 9.07
N THR A 71 13.34 5.57 9.02
CA THR A 71 12.54 5.18 10.20
C THR A 71 12.47 3.68 10.40
N ASN A 72 12.59 2.88 9.33
CA ASN A 72 12.50 1.43 9.38
C ASN A 72 13.53 0.75 8.46
N PRO A 73 14.61 0.15 9.00
CA PRO A 73 15.61 -0.57 8.21
C PRO A 73 15.05 -1.73 7.37
N PHE A 74 13.89 -2.28 7.75
CA PHE A 74 13.22 -3.34 6.99
C PHE A 74 12.75 -2.86 5.61
N GLU A 75 12.30 -1.60 5.50
CA GLU A 75 11.85 -1.00 4.22
C GLU A 75 13.00 -0.97 3.20
N ARG A 76 14.23 -0.73 3.68
CA ARG A 76 15.43 -0.76 2.83
C ARG A 76 15.73 -2.16 2.31
N LYS A 77 15.66 -3.18 3.17
CA LYS A 77 15.83 -4.58 2.75
C LYS A 77 14.82 -4.97 1.68
N LEU A 78 13.57 -4.49 1.82
CA LEU A 78 12.51 -4.73 0.85
C LEU A 78 12.84 -4.15 -0.54
N LEU A 79 13.35 -2.91 -0.57
CA LEU A 79 13.74 -2.24 -1.82
C LEU A 79 14.96 -2.90 -2.48
N VAL A 80 15.93 -3.36 -1.70
CA VAL A 80 17.09 -4.10 -2.22
C VAL A 80 16.62 -5.39 -2.90
N ASN A 81 15.81 -6.19 -2.22
CA ASN A 81 15.27 -7.43 -2.76
C ASN A 81 14.46 -7.18 -4.04
N ARG A 82 13.64 -6.12 -4.05
CA ARG A 82 12.89 -5.68 -5.24
C ARG A 82 13.82 -5.34 -6.40
N SER A 83 14.88 -4.56 -6.15
CA SER A 83 15.82 -4.11 -7.19
C SER A 83 16.61 -5.28 -7.80
N GLN A 84 17.07 -6.22 -6.95
CA GLN A 84 17.73 -7.45 -7.39
C GLN A 84 16.80 -8.34 -8.21
N PHE A 85 15.54 -8.48 -7.78
CA PHE A 85 14.53 -9.21 -8.53
C PHE A 85 14.30 -8.60 -9.93
N MET A 86 14.19 -7.26 -10.01
CA MET A 86 14.04 -6.58 -11.29
C MET A 86 15.22 -6.84 -12.22
N GLU A 87 16.44 -6.86 -11.69
CA GLU A 87 17.64 -7.20 -12.45
C GLU A 87 17.61 -8.63 -12.99
N ALA A 88 17.34 -9.60 -12.12
CA ALA A 88 17.29 -11.01 -12.47
C ALA A 88 16.21 -11.31 -13.53
N THR A 89 15.13 -10.52 -13.55
CA THR A 89 14.01 -10.68 -14.48
C THR A 89 14.01 -9.71 -15.66
N GLY A 90 15.00 -8.82 -15.76
CA GLY A 90 15.09 -7.80 -16.80
C GLY A 90 13.91 -6.81 -16.83
N ARG A 91 13.27 -6.56 -15.69
CA ARG A 91 12.10 -5.67 -15.57
C ARG A 91 12.50 -4.22 -15.35
N THR A 92 11.73 -3.32 -15.94
CA THR A 92 11.89 -1.87 -15.81
C THR A 92 11.00 -1.30 -14.71
N GLU A 93 11.37 -0.12 -14.17
CA GLU A 93 10.55 0.60 -13.18
C GLU A 93 9.13 0.89 -13.68
N ILE A 94 8.97 1.23 -14.97
CA ILE A 94 7.64 1.51 -15.54
C ILE A 94 6.77 0.25 -15.53
N GLU A 95 7.34 -0.91 -15.86
CA GLU A 95 6.61 -2.19 -15.79
C GLU A 95 6.20 -2.52 -14.36
N MET A 96 7.03 -2.20 -13.37
CA MET A 96 6.69 -2.37 -11.95
C MET A 96 5.51 -1.47 -11.55
N VAL A 97 5.52 -0.20 -11.96
CA VAL A 97 4.38 0.72 -11.73
C VAL A 97 3.10 0.16 -12.38
N MET A 98 3.17 -0.28 -13.63
CA MET A 98 2.00 -0.84 -14.34
C MET A 98 1.49 -2.11 -13.67
N HIS A 99 2.39 -2.97 -13.19
CA HIS A 99 1.99 -4.18 -12.51
C HIS A 99 1.29 -3.88 -11.17
N ALA A 100 1.80 -2.92 -10.39
CA ALA A 100 1.13 -2.48 -9.17
C ALA A 100 -0.28 -1.93 -9.45
N ILE A 101 -0.51 -1.26 -10.58
CA ILE A 101 -1.85 -0.82 -10.99
C ILE A 101 -2.77 -2.02 -11.24
N ILE A 102 -2.31 -3.06 -11.92
CA ILE A 102 -3.12 -4.27 -12.16
C ILE A 102 -3.49 -4.94 -10.84
N LEU A 103 -2.51 -5.09 -9.93
CA LEU A 103 -2.73 -5.65 -8.60
C LEU A 103 -3.72 -4.80 -7.78
N LYS A 104 -3.65 -3.46 -7.90
CA LYS A 104 -4.64 -2.54 -7.33
C LYS A 104 -6.04 -2.80 -7.88
N GLU A 105 -6.19 -2.89 -9.19
CA GLU A 105 -7.50 -3.14 -9.81
C GLU A 105 -8.06 -4.52 -9.45
N ASN A 106 -7.20 -5.52 -9.32
CA ASN A 106 -7.56 -6.82 -8.74
C ASN A 106 -8.09 -6.69 -7.31
N GLY A 107 -7.39 -5.94 -6.46
CA GLY A 107 -7.85 -5.61 -5.11
C GLY A 107 -9.20 -4.89 -5.11
N ASN A 108 -9.42 -3.96 -6.04
CA ASN A 108 -10.69 -3.25 -6.20
C ASN A 108 -11.84 -4.22 -6.54
N LEU A 109 -11.60 -5.21 -7.39
CA LEU A 109 -12.58 -6.23 -7.75
C LEU A 109 -12.97 -7.09 -6.54
N GLU A 110 -12.00 -7.60 -5.78
CA GLU A 110 -12.28 -8.42 -4.60
C GLU A 110 -12.96 -7.60 -3.49
N PHE A 111 -12.55 -6.34 -3.33
CA PHE A 111 -13.17 -5.42 -2.37
C PHE A 111 -14.64 -5.18 -2.70
N LYS A 112 -14.98 -5.01 -3.99
CA LYS A 112 -16.37 -4.85 -4.46
C LYS A 112 -17.21 -6.10 -4.25
N LYS A 113 -16.62 -7.30 -4.30
CA LYS A 113 -17.30 -8.56 -3.96
C LYS A 113 -17.52 -8.74 -2.46
N GLY A 114 -16.89 -7.91 -1.62
CA GLY A 114 -16.95 -8.01 -0.16
C GLY A 114 -15.87 -8.90 0.45
N ASP A 115 -14.97 -9.49 -0.36
CA ASP A 115 -13.85 -10.28 0.14
C ASP A 115 -12.68 -9.35 0.53
N VAL A 116 -12.78 -8.79 1.73
CA VAL A 116 -11.83 -7.81 2.26
C VAL A 116 -10.45 -8.43 2.49
N ALA A 117 -10.37 -9.69 2.90
CA ALA A 117 -9.10 -10.36 3.18
C ALA A 117 -8.30 -10.57 1.87
N LYS A 118 -8.97 -11.06 0.82
CA LYS A 118 -8.34 -11.22 -0.50
C LYS A 118 -8.01 -9.88 -1.14
N ALA A 119 -8.86 -8.87 -0.96
CA ALA A 119 -8.55 -7.50 -1.39
C ALA A 119 -7.29 -6.96 -0.71
N ALA A 120 -7.18 -7.12 0.61
CA ALA A 120 -6.01 -6.72 1.38
C ALA A 120 -4.74 -7.40 0.87
N LEU A 121 -4.79 -8.70 0.58
CA LEU A 121 -3.66 -9.44 0.02
C LEU A 121 -3.23 -8.87 -1.35
N ARG A 122 -4.18 -8.62 -2.25
CA ARG A 122 -3.89 -8.03 -3.58
C ARG A 122 -3.29 -6.62 -3.47
N TYR A 123 -3.82 -5.78 -2.59
CA TYR A 123 -3.23 -4.46 -2.35
C TYR A 123 -1.85 -4.55 -1.71
N HIS A 124 -1.62 -5.51 -0.80
CA HIS A 124 -0.30 -5.73 -0.21
C HIS A 124 0.72 -6.09 -1.30
N PHE A 125 0.35 -6.99 -2.21
CA PHE A 125 1.16 -7.29 -3.41
C PHE A 125 1.40 -6.05 -4.29
N ALA A 126 0.42 -5.17 -4.43
CA ALA A 126 0.65 -3.91 -5.15
C ALA A 126 1.66 -3.01 -4.42
N VAL A 127 1.58 -2.87 -3.09
CA VAL A 127 2.52 -2.05 -2.29
C VAL A 127 3.96 -2.54 -2.43
N ILE A 128 4.18 -3.85 -2.31
CA ILE A 128 5.53 -4.41 -2.39
C ILE A 128 6.12 -4.29 -3.81
N THR A 129 5.28 -4.41 -4.85
CA THR A 129 5.71 -4.27 -6.25
C THR A 129 6.05 -2.82 -6.57
N PHE A 130 5.15 -1.90 -6.25
CA PHE A 130 5.37 -0.46 -6.35
C PHE A 130 4.32 0.29 -5.51
N ALA A 131 4.74 0.87 -4.40
CA ALA A 131 3.84 1.64 -3.52
C ALA A 131 3.30 2.88 -4.25
N THR A 132 2.00 3.12 -4.11
CA THR A 132 1.33 4.33 -4.63
C THR A 132 0.33 4.84 -3.58
N PRO A 133 0.00 6.13 -3.59
CA PRO A 133 -0.88 6.68 -2.55
C PRO A 133 -2.27 6.03 -2.58
N ASP A 134 -2.81 5.71 -3.76
CA ASP A 134 -4.08 4.99 -3.91
C ASP A 134 -4.06 3.59 -3.29
N VAL A 135 -3.02 2.81 -3.57
CA VAL A 135 -2.91 1.44 -3.07
C VAL A 135 -2.80 1.43 -1.55
N LEU A 136 -1.94 2.30 -0.99
CA LEU A 136 -1.79 2.46 0.45
C LEU A 136 -3.13 2.85 1.09
N ASN A 137 -3.83 3.81 0.48
CA ASN A 137 -5.12 4.29 0.95
C ASN A 137 -6.19 3.18 0.89
N ASN A 138 -6.25 2.39 -0.18
CA ASN A 138 -7.18 1.27 -0.31
C ASN A 138 -6.85 0.11 0.64
N LEU A 139 -5.56 -0.17 0.87
CA LEU A 139 -5.13 -1.13 1.87
C LEU A 139 -5.53 -0.68 3.29
N ALA A 140 -5.41 0.62 3.60
CA ALA A 140 -5.90 1.19 4.86
C ALA A 140 -7.41 0.96 5.05
N ALA A 141 -8.21 1.09 3.99
CA ALA A 141 -9.64 0.79 4.02
C ALA A 141 -9.94 -0.68 4.35
N CYS A 142 -9.12 -1.60 3.83
CA CYS A 142 -9.22 -3.01 4.18
C CYS A 142 -8.88 -3.24 5.66
N HIS A 143 -7.78 -2.66 6.13
CA HIS A 143 -7.37 -2.79 7.53
C HIS A 143 -8.40 -2.22 8.52
N LEU A 144 -9.10 -1.12 8.18
CA LEU A 144 -10.24 -0.64 8.97
C LEU A 144 -11.36 -1.68 9.06
N LYS A 145 -11.76 -2.26 7.94
CA LYS A 145 -12.80 -3.32 7.89
C LYS A 145 -12.39 -4.59 8.63
N LEU A 146 -11.09 -4.81 8.82
CA LEU A 146 -10.51 -5.97 9.49
C LEU A 146 -10.11 -5.66 10.95
N HIS A 147 -10.47 -4.48 11.46
CA HIS A 147 -10.17 -4.02 12.82
C HIS A 147 -8.67 -4.01 13.17
N LYS A 148 -7.83 -3.72 12.17
CA LYS A 148 -6.36 -3.52 12.33
C LYS A 148 -6.06 -2.02 12.29
N TYR A 149 -6.49 -1.31 13.34
CA TYR A 149 -6.53 0.15 13.37
C TYR A 149 -5.13 0.79 13.33
N ASP A 150 -4.16 0.19 14.00
CA ASP A 150 -2.74 0.57 13.95
C ASP A 150 -2.20 0.59 12.51
N LYS A 151 -2.45 -0.48 11.76
CA LYS A 151 -2.01 -0.61 10.36
C LYS A 151 -2.76 0.35 9.45
N ALA A 152 -4.05 0.54 9.69
CA ALA A 152 -4.86 1.49 8.92
C ALA A 152 -4.35 2.93 9.08
N GLU A 153 -3.99 3.34 10.31
CA GLU A 153 -3.43 4.66 10.58
C GLU A 153 -2.08 4.86 9.88
N ASP A 154 -1.17 3.87 9.98
CA ASP A 154 0.15 3.91 9.32
C ASP A 154 0.00 4.05 7.80
N LEU A 155 -0.79 3.17 7.18
CA LEU A 155 -0.99 3.16 5.74
C LEU A 155 -1.63 4.45 5.21
N ALA A 156 -2.64 4.97 5.90
CA ALA A 156 -3.27 6.23 5.54
C ALA A 156 -2.31 7.42 5.70
N THR A 157 -1.45 7.39 6.73
CA THR A 157 -0.39 8.38 6.93
C THR A 157 0.63 8.33 5.79
N ARG A 158 1.16 7.14 5.47
CA ARG A 158 2.10 6.94 4.36
C ARG A 158 1.53 7.41 3.03
N ALA A 159 0.24 7.14 2.77
CA ALA A 159 -0.44 7.61 1.57
C ALA A 159 -0.45 9.15 1.47
N LEU A 160 -0.74 9.84 2.58
CA LEU A 160 -0.73 11.31 2.64
C LEU A 160 0.69 11.88 2.53
N GLU A 161 1.68 11.25 3.17
CA GLU A 161 3.08 11.69 3.15
C GLU A 161 3.75 11.56 1.78
N MET A 162 3.26 10.66 0.93
CA MET A 162 3.80 10.48 -0.42
C MET A 162 3.57 11.72 -1.31
N ASP A 163 2.62 12.60 -0.96
CA ASP A 163 2.33 13.86 -1.67
C ASP A 163 2.19 13.70 -3.20
N MET A 164 1.47 12.64 -3.60
CA MET A 164 1.29 12.26 -5.01
C MET A 164 -0.18 12.08 -5.40
N PHE A 165 -1.12 12.36 -4.49
CA PHE A 165 -2.53 12.46 -4.86
C PHE A 165 -2.75 13.63 -5.81
N THR A 166 -3.52 13.37 -6.86
CA THR A 166 -3.91 14.32 -7.90
C THR A 166 -5.36 14.77 -7.75
N ASN A 167 -6.18 14.05 -6.97
CA ASN A 167 -7.57 14.42 -6.72
C ASN A 167 -7.87 14.66 -5.22
N PRO A 168 -8.57 15.77 -4.87
CA PRO A 168 -8.93 16.09 -3.48
C PRO A 168 -9.79 15.02 -2.79
N ALA A 169 -10.61 14.29 -3.55
CA ALA A 169 -11.48 13.25 -3.02
C ALA A 169 -10.68 12.08 -2.41
N SER A 170 -9.55 11.69 -3.00
CA SER A 170 -8.70 10.62 -2.49
C SER A 170 -7.89 11.04 -1.27
N ILE A 171 -7.46 12.31 -1.24
CA ILE A 171 -6.86 12.93 -0.05
C ILE A 171 -7.89 12.95 1.10
N ALA A 172 -9.13 13.39 0.83
CA ALA A 172 -10.21 13.37 1.82
C ALA A 172 -10.51 11.96 2.36
N LYS A 173 -10.50 10.94 1.49
CA LYS A 173 -10.63 9.53 1.91
C LYS A 173 -9.50 9.08 2.82
N ALA A 174 -8.25 9.49 2.54
CA ALA A 174 -7.11 9.13 3.37
C ALA A 174 -7.23 9.75 4.77
N TYR A 175 -7.60 11.03 4.85
CA TYR A 175 -7.91 11.68 6.13
C TYR A 175 -9.07 11.01 6.86
N TYR A 176 -10.20 10.74 6.19
CA TYR A 176 -11.35 10.04 6.78
C TYR A 176 -10.97 8.67 7.35
N ARG A 177 -10.16 7.89 6.60
CA ARG A 177 -9.70 6.57 7.02
C ARG A 177 -8.77 6.66 8.23
N ARG A 178 -7.85 7.64 8.24
CA ARG A 178 -6.96 7.88 9.38
C ARG A 178 -7.73 8.35 10.62
N ALA A 179 -8.70 9.24 10.45
CA ALA A 179 -9.61 9.67 11.52
C ALA A 179 -10.35 8.49 12.14
N SER A 180 -10.91 7.61 11.28
CA SER A 180 -11.63 6.41 11.72
C SER A 180 -10.73 5.47 12.51
N ALA A 181 -9.50 5.23 12.05
CA ALA A 181 -8.53 4.41 12.77
C ALA A 181 -8.15 5.01 14.13
N ARG A 182 -7.87 6.32 14.16
CA ARG A 182 -7.50 7.06 15.37
C ARG A 182 -8.62 7.11 16.39
N LEU A 183 -9.88 7.19 15.95
CA LEU A 183 -11.04 7.09 16.83
C LEU A 183 -11.01 5.77 17.63
N HIS A 184 -10.88 4.64 16.93
CA HIS A 184 -10.79 3.32 17.56
C HIS A 184 -9.54 3.13 18.44
N MET A 185 -8.53 3.99 18.30
CA MET A 185 -7.33 3.98 19.13
C MET A 185 -7.36 5.01 20.27
N ALA A 186 -8.52 5.62 20.54
CA ALA A 186 -8.71 6.69 21.52
C ALA A 186 -7.84 7.96 21.27
N LYS A 187 -7.33 8.14 20.05
CA LYS A 187 -6.59 9.34 19.60
C LYS A 187 -7.55 10.42 19.14
N PHE A 188 -8.44 10.86 20.04
CA PHE A 188 -9.62 11.65 19.67
C PHE A 188 -9.28 13.04 19.10
N LYS A 189 -8.21 13.68 19.59
CA LYS A 189 -7.81 15.02 19.13
C LYS A 189 -7.33 14.96 17.68
N GLU A 190 -6.45 14.01 17.38
CA GLU A 190 -5.90 13.78 16.06
C GLU A 190 -6.97 13.26 15.08
N ALA A 191 -7.89 12.42 15.55
CA ALA A 191 -9.04 11.97 14.77
C ALA A 191 -9.93 13.15 14.35
N LYS A 192 -10.19 14.09 15.27
CA LYS A 192 -10.98 15.29 15.00
C LYS A 192 -10.33 16.17 13.94
N GLU A 193 -9.01 16.39 14.04
CA GLU A 193 -8.25 17.18 13.07
C GLU A 193 -8.32 16.58 11.66
N ASP A 194 -8.16 15.25 11.56
CA ASP A 194 -8.27 14.53 10.30
C ASP A 194 -9.69 14.62 9.71
N ALA A 195 -10.74 14.46 10.52
CA ALA A 195 -12.13 14.58 10.06
C ALA A 195 -12.42 16.01 9.52
N ILE A 196 -11.94 17.05 10.20
CA ILE A 196 -12.05 18.44 9.73
C ILE A 196 -11.28 18.64 8.42
N ALA A 197 -10.07 18.08 8.29
CA ALA A 197 -9.29 18.15 7.06
C ALA A 197 -10.02 17.47 5.89
N ALA A 198 -10.63 16.30 6.12
CA ALA A 198 -11.41 15.59 5.12
C ALA A 198 -12.63 16.41 4.62
N ILE A 199 -13.41 17.02 5.53
CA ILE A 199 -14.58 17.86 5.20
C ILE A 199 -14.18 19.06 4.34
N ARG A 200 -13.04 19.69 4.64
CA ARG A 200 -12.54 20.84 3.89
C ARG A 200 -12.16 20.50 2.44
N LEU A 201 -11.77 19.25 2.18
CA LEU A 201 -11.24 18.83 0.89
C LEU A 201 -12.30 18.35 -0.10
N HIS A 202 -13.37 17.72 0.37
CA HIS A 202 -14.31 17.09 -0.55
C HIS A 202 -15.76 17.04 -0.05
N THR A 203 -16.59 17.90 -0.63
CA THR A 203 -17.98 18.11 -0.23
C THR A 203 -18.89 16.89 -0.37
N ALA A 204 -18.59 15.95 -1.27
CA ALA A 204 -19.44 14.77 -1.47
C ALA A 204 -19.26 13.69 -0.39
N LEU A 205 -18.19 13.75 0.40
CA LEU A 205 -18.00 12.88 1.58
C LEU A 205 -18.53 13.52 2.87
N ASN A 206 -19.16 14.70 2.78
CA ASN A 206 -19.49 15.50 3.95
C ASN A 206 -20.41 14.80 4.92
N SER A 207 -21.51 14.17 4.48
CA SER A 207 -22.46 13.56 5.43
C SER A 207 -21.80 12.51 6.33
N SER A 208 -21.12 11.51 5.74
CA SER A 208 -20.45 10.45 6.52
C SER A 208 -19.25 10.96 7.33
N THR A 209 -18.57 12.02 6.87
CA THR A 209 -17.42 12.58 7.60
C THR A 209 -17.86 13.51 8.73
N GLU A 210 -18.95 14.25 8.55
CA GLU A 210 -19.59 15.05 9.59
C GLU A 210 -20.18 14.16 10.68
N GLU A 211 -20.82 13.05 10.32
CA GLU A 211 -21.26 12.02 11.27
C GLU A 211 -20.08 11.48 12.10
N LEU A 212 -18.96 11.14 11.44
CA LEU A 212 -17.74 10.71 12.13
C LEU A 212 -17.20 11.80 13.07
N LEU A 213 -17.20 13.07 12.65
CA LEU A 213 -16.74 14.18 13.47
C LEU A 213 -17.61 14.34 14.73
N VAL A 214 -18.94 14.30 14.59
CA VAL A 214 -19.87 14.35 15.72
C VAL A 214 -19.64 13.18 16.67
N GLN A 215 -19.45 11.98 16.13
CA GLN A 215 -19.14 10.79 16.93
C GLN A 215 -17.83 10.95 17.72
N ILE A 216 -16.76 11.42 17.08
CA ILE A 216 -15.47 11.68 17.72
C ILE A 216 -15.63 12.67 18.88
N GLN A 217 -16.35 13.78 18.66
CA GLN A 217 -16.57 14.79 19.68
C GLN A 217 -17.35 14.26 20.87
N SER A 218 -18.47 13.56 20.61
CA SER A 218 -19.29 12.96 21.66
C SER A 218 -18.52 11.93 22.48
N ILE A 219 -17.70 11.08 21.84
CA ILE A 219 -16.89 10.09 22.57
C ILE A 219 -15.79 10.77 23.38
N HIS A 220 -15.10 11.77 22.83
CA HIS A 220 -14.04 12.49 23.53
C HIS A 220 -14.55 13.19 24.81
N GLU A 221 -15.77 13.72 24.78
CA GLU A 221 -16.39 14.33 25.98
C GLU A 221 -16.73 13.30 27.05
N ARG A 222 -17.10 12.07 26.67
CA ARG A 222 -17.46 10.99 27.60
C ARG A 222 -16.26 10.16 28.08
N VAL A 223 -15.19 10.10 27.30
CA VAL A 223 -14.01 9.26 27.53
C VAL A 223 -12.82 10.18 27.74
N SER A 224 -12.60 10.57 29.00
CA SER A 224 -11.58 11.58 29.36
C SER A 224 -10.58 11.08 30.39
N SER A 225 -10.99 10.20 31.31
CA SER A 225 -10.11 9.61 32.32
C SER A 225 -9.33 8.40 31.76
N PRO A 226 -8.16 8.06 32.33
CA PRO A 226 -7.39 6.88 31.91
C PRO A 226 -8.18 5.57 31.99
N ASP A 227 -9.02 5.40 33.01
CA ASP A 227 -9.83 4.18 33.19
C ASP A 227 -10.93 4.07 32.11
N GLU A 228 -11.57 5.19 31.77
CA GLU A 228 -12.55 5.25 30.67
C GLU A 228 -11.88 4.95 29.32
N ILE A 229 -10.68 5.49 29.07
CA ILE A 229 -9.91 5.20 27.86
C ILE A 229 -9.60 3.70 27.79
N GLN A 230 -9.19 3.09 28.89
CA GLN A 230 -8.90 1.67 28.91
C GLN A 230 -10.17 0.83 28.68
N SER A 231 -11.30 1.19 29.29
CA SER A 231 -12.59 0.54 29.03
C SER A 231 -12.97 0.66 27.56
N TYR A 232 -12.86 1.87 26.99
CA TYR A 232 -13.15 2.14 25.59
C TYR A 232 -12.29 1.27 24.66
N LEU A 233 -10.98 1.18 24.90
CA LEU A 233 -10.06 0.35 24.11
C LEU A 233 -10.40 -1.15 24.19
N ASN A 234 -10.78 -1.63 25.38
CA ASN A 234 -11.17 -3.03 25.58
C ASN A 234 -12.49 -3.38 24.86
N GLU A 235 -13.39 -2.40 24.69
CA GLU A 235 -14.65 -2.55 23.97
C GLU A 235 -14.51 -2.49 22.45
N GLN A 236 -13.33 -2.09 21.93
CA GLN A 236 -13.14 -1.99 20.49
C GLN A 236 -13.19 -3.37 19.83
N PRO A 237 -13.77 -3.46 18.62
CA PRO A 237 -13.74 -4.69 17.84
C PRO A 237 -12.30 -5.17 17.67
N GLN A 238 -12.06 -6.43 17.99
CA GLN A 238 -10.76 -7.06 17.81
C GLN A 238 -10.65 -7.65 16.41
N CYS A 239 -9.42 -7.76 15.92
CA CYS A 239 -9.19 -8.38 14.63
C CYS A 239 -9.67 -9.83 14.63
N THR A 240 -10.63 -10.15 13.75
CA THR A 240 -11.23 -11.49 13.65
C THR A 240 -10.51 -12.41 12.66
N THR A 241 -9.56 -11.88 11.90
CA THR A 241 -8.92 -12.61 10.78
C THR A 241 -7.42 -12.33 10.71
N ASN A 242 -6.65 -13.42 10.84
CA ASN A 242 -5.23 -13.37 10.54
C ASN A 242 -5.04 -13.61 9.04
N ILE A 243 -5.16 -12.54 8.25
CA ILE A 243 -4.93 -12.54 6.78
C ILE A 243 -3.56 -13.13 6.43
N PHE A 244 -2.62 -13.06 7.37
CA PHE A 244 -1.30 -13.67 7.33
C PHE A 244 -1.20 -14.56 8.57
N SER A 245 -1.58 -15.84 8.47
CA SER A 245 -1.20 -16.80 9.51
C SER A 245 0.34 -16.87 9.59
N GLU A 246 0.88 -17.29 10.72
CA GLU A 246 2.30 -17.17 11.05
C GLU A 246 3.35 -17.95 10.22
N PRO A 247 3.10 -18.62 9.07
CA PRO A 247 4.21 -19.01 8.19
C PRO A 247 4.73 -17.87 7.29
N GLU A 248 4.05 -16.72 7.18
CA GLU A 248 4.36 -15.74 6.11
C GLU A 248 5.29 -14.59 6.50
N LYS A 249 5.57 -14.37 7.79
CA LYS A 249 6.62 -13.43 8.21
C LYS A 249 8.00 -13.85 7.66
N GLU A 250 8.21 -15.15 7.47
CA GLU A 250 9.43 -15.71 6.88
C GLU A 250 9.43 -15.69 5.35
N ASN A 251 8.26 -15.53 4.70
CA ASN A 251 8.09 -15.74 3.26
C ASN A 251 7.66 -14.50 2.47
N ILE A 252 7.96 -13.29 2.96
CA ILE A 252 7.90 -12.05 2.19
C ILE A 252 8.69 -12.18 0.86
N LYS A 253 9.71 -13.05 0.82
CA LYS A 253 10.47 -13.44 -0.38
C LYS A 253 9.58 -14.08 -1.49
N TYR A 254 8.59 -14.89 -1.14
CA TYR A 254 7.67 -15.58 -2.08
C TYR A 254 6.50 -14.71 -2.52
N VAL A 255 6.12 -13.80 -1.64
CA VAL A 255 5.13 -12.76 -1.87
C VAL A 255 5.62 -11.81 -2.99
N PHE A 256 6.92 -11.48 -3.02
CA PHE A 256 7.56 -10.73 -4.13
C PHE A 256 7.61 -11.50 -5.46
N ALA A 257 8.00 -12.77 -5.42
CA ALA A 257 8.04 -13.65 -6.59
C ALA A 257 6.66 -13.80 -7.22
N SER A 258 5.62 -14.01 -6.40
CA SER A 258 4.22 -14.04 -6.86
C SER A 258 3.80 -12.68 -7.42
N ALA A 259 4.08 -11.58 -6.74
CA ALA A 259 3.57 -10.27 -7.17
C ALA A 259 4.20 -9.72 -8.45
N CYS A 260 5.11 -10.44 -9.11
CA CYS A 260 5.86 -9.93 -10.25
C CYS A 260 5.69 -10.67 -11.58
N ILE A 261 5.04 -11.84 -11.67
CA ILE A 261 5.33 -12.75 -12.80
C ILE A 261 4.51 -12.54 -14.09
N ALA A 262 3.32 -11.95 -14.11
CA ALA A 262 2.56 -11.86 -15.38
C ALA A 262 2.09 -10.44 -15.70
N VAL A 263 2.92 -9.69 -16.43
CA VAL A 263 2.41 -8.60 -17.28
C VAL A 263 2.26 -9.21 -18.68
N PRO A 264 1.03 -9.38 -19.21
CA PRO A 264 0.82 -9.89 -20.56
C PRO A 264 1.66 -9.11 -21.57
N LEU A 265 2.18 -9.79 -22.61
CA LEU A 265 2.88 -9.14 -23.73
C LEU A 265 2.08 -7.97 -24.33
N SER A 266 0.75 -8.05 -24.32
CA SER A 266 -0.16 -6.98 -24.75
C SER A 266 -0.12 -5.73 -23.86
N LEU A 267 0.19 -5.88 -22.58
CA LEU A 267 0.39 -4.79 -21.62
C LEU A 267 1.81 -4.24 -21.67
N GLN A 268 2.84 -5.05 -21.98
CA GLN A 268 4.20 -4.54 -22.27
C GLN A 268 4.19 -3.56 -23.44
N ALA A 269 3.36 -3.81 -24.46
CA ALA A 269 3.14 -2.86 -25.55
C ALA A 269 2.46 -1.56 -25.07
N LEU A 270 1.47 -1.64 -24.16
CA LEU A 270 0.82 -0.47 -23.57
C LEU A 270 1.78 0.36 -22.71
N VAL A 271 2.63 -0.30 -21.92
CA VAL A 271 3.69 0.33 -21.11
C VAL A 271 4.63 1.17 -21.98
N ARG A 272 5.06 0.62 -23.12
CA ARG A 272 5.96 1.31 -24.07
C ARG A 272 5.33 2.52 -24.76
N THR A 273 4.01 2.63 -24.74
CA THR A 273 3.28 3.78 -25.32
C THR A 273 2.96 4.88 -24.30
N GLN A 274 3.26 4.67 -23.01
CA GLN A 274 2.87 5.60 -21.95
C GLN A 274 3.84 6.79 -21.85
N THR A 275 3.38 7.97 -22.23
CA THR A 275 4.21 9.20 -22.25
C THR A 275 4.22 9.97 -20.91
N SER A 276 3.30 9.63 -20.00
CA SER A 276 3.10 10.32 -18.71
C SER A 276 2.82 9.32 -17.57
N PRO A 277 3.20 9.65 -16.32
CA PRO A 277 2.90 8.82 -15.16
C PRO A 277 1.38 8.73 -14.87
N PRO A 278 0.93 7.71 -14.13
CA PRO A 278 -0.46 7.59 -13.71
C PRO A 278 -0.89 8.78 -12.84
N SER A 279 -2.15 9.18 -12.97
CA SER A 279 -2.82 10.07 -12.01
C SER A 279 -3.42 9.25 -10.88
N TYR A 280 -3.20 9.67 -9.64
CA TYR A 280 -3.70 9.01 -8.42
C TYR A 280 -4.79 9.83 -7.75
#